data_AF-A0A831TD84-F1
#
_entry.id   AF-A0A831TD84-F1
#
_cell.length_a   1.000
_cell.length_b   1.000
_cell.length_c   1.000
_cell.angle_alpha   90.00
_cell.angle_beta   90.00
_cell.angle_gamma   90.00
#
_symmetry.space_group_name_H-M   'P 1'
#
loop_
_entity.id
_entity.type
_entity.pdbx_description
1 polymer ?
#
loop_
_entity_poly.entity_id
_entity_poly.type
_entity_poly.pdbx_seq_one_letter_code
_entity_poly.pdbx_strand_id
1 'polypeptide(L)'
;MERLQAIKAELRRRLADDAANDLATLPLYVQAARKHLLAPKESPVAAVAKEAGLDAGLLHRWVEVLQVKQRPPDHPLHLLAALWDPRSVPFDRAWAALRQRLAESHAGARQLDPSTMRVADFSTCVGEDWFVHGQAFGRQPTRPGELQVVAQPSGAAVRVLPSGTLHSGGMAAQLEGVLQSPTLVLERRYLLLRVAGRQGRINVVVDGLTIIRDPIYGPLTIEVNDDQMHWRVMDVGMWRGRRAYIEFVDSTTPSPSQPLGPLASAGKTGESWIAVSDVLLTDRPSPPTPQPDPCASQLASQQDLDSFEELAVKLRRELAGALKTWRANAASDAAHPATGLLGALLEAGLLGKSSLSAARPLLEEYQGLALALPAPVRAPAISDGTGEDERVFIRGSYKALGAAAPRRLPLALGGYGQPLPVRGSGRLELAERLTDASNPLLARVIVNRLWHHHFGAGLVRSPDDFGRMGEMPTHPELLDYLANELTTNGWSLKHLHRLMLLSSTYQMSSRCKEGQDDRDPENRLWHRMAVRRLEAEAIRDSILAVSGRLQQTMEGPSVPPYLTPYMEG
;
A
#
# COMPACT_ATOMS: atom_id res chain seq x y z
N MET A 1 13.24 -7.83 -5.71
CA MET A 1 12.72 -6.47 -5.98
C MET A 1 13.55 -5.73 -7.02
N GLU A 2 14.84 -5.49 -6.79
CA GLU A 2 15.72 -4.79 -7.76
C GLU A 2 15.71 -5.42 -9.16
N ARG A 3 15.72 -6.76 -9.24
CA ARG A 3 15.63 -7.47 -10.53
C ARG A 3 14.31 -7.22 -11.27
N LEU A 4 13.17 -7.19 -10.57
CA LEU A 4 11.86 -6.87 -11.17
C LEU A 4 11.86 -5.46 -11.76
N GLN A 5 12.45 -4.49 -11.04
CA GLN A 5 12.60 -3.11 -11.52
C GLN A 5 13.48 -3.04 -12.78
N ALA A 6 14.60 -3.78 -12.79
CA ALA A 6 15.49 -3.85 -13.96
C ALA A 6 14.78 -4.43 -15.19
N ILE A 7 13.98 -5.49 -15.02
CA ILE A 7 13.18 -6.07 -16.12
C ILE A 7 12.15 -5.06 -16.64
N LYS A 8 11.42 -4.36 -15.76
CA LYS A 8 10.47 -3.29 -16.18
C LYS A 8 11.16 -2.19 -16.98
N ALA A 9 12.36 -1.76 -16.56
CA ALA A 9 13.14 -0.77 -17.28
C ALA A 9 13.57 -1.27 -18.67
N GLU A 10 13.97 -2.53 -18.77
CA GLU A 10 14.32 -3.16 -20.05
C GLU A 10 13.12 -3.31 -20.99
N LEU A 11 11.98 -3.79 -20.47
CA LEU A 11 10.73 -3.89 -21.22
C LEU A 11 10.32 -2.53 -21.78
N ARG A 12 10.42 -1.47 -20.97
CA ARG A 12 10.15 -0.10 -21.42
C ARG A 12 11.03 0.32 -22.59
N ARG A 13 12.34 0.06 -22.53
CA ARG A 13 13.26 0.41 -23.62
C ARG A 13 12.90 -0.29 -24.92
N ARG A 14 12.65 -1.60 -24.87
CA ARG A 14 12.28 -2.41 -26.04
C ARG A 14 10.95 -1.97 -26.65
N LEU A 15 9.93 -1.82 -25.82
CA LEU A 15 8.62 -1.33 -26.25
C LEU A 15 8.73 0.06 -26.87
N ALA A 16 9.58 0.92 -26.31
CA ALA A 16 9.80 2.24 -26.88
C ALA A 16 10.48 2.20 -28.25
N ASP A 17 11.49 1.35 -28.45
CA ASP A 17 12.14 1.18 -29.76
C ASP A 17 11.15 0.71 -30.83
N ASP A 18 10.32 -0.27 -30.51
CA ASP A 18 9.38 -0.86 -31.47
C ASP A 18 8.19 0.08 -31.76
N ALA A 19 7.64 0.72 -30.73
CA ALA A 19 6.62 1.74 -30.91
C ALA A 19 7.14 2.94 -31.74
N ALA A 20 8.45 3.26 -31.69
CA ALA A 20 9.03 4.29 -32.54
C ALA A 20 8.93 3.94 -34.03
N ASN A 21 9.12 2.65 -34.37
CA ASN A 21 8.99 2.15 -35.74
C ASN A 21 7.52 2.18 -36.19
N ASP A 22 6.61 1.69 -35.35
CA ASP A 22 5.17 1.67 -35.66
C ASP A 22 4.58 3.08 -35.84
N LEU A 23 5.05 4.04 -35.05
CA LEU A 23 4.63 5.45 -35.12
C LEU A 23 4.81 6.08 -36.51
N ALA A 24 5.75 5.59 -37.32
CA ALA A 24 5.94 6.07 -38.69
C ALA A 24 4.70 5.80 -39.57
N THR A 25 4.00 4.70 -39.32
CA THR A 25 2.83 4.25 -40.09
C THR A 25 1.49 4.63 -39.46
N LEU A 26 1.48 5.17 -38.24
CA LEU A 26 0.27 5.55 -37.51
C LEU A 26 -0.70 6.41 -38.33
N PRO A 27 -0.26 7.48 -39.04
CA PRO A 27 -1.18 8.27 -39.84
C PRO A 27 -1.89 7.47 -40.94
N LEU A 28 -1.20 6.51 -41.56
CA LEU A 28 -1.76 5.66 -42.60
C LEU A 28 -2.83 4.71 -42.04
N TYR A 29 -2.57 4.09 -40.89
CA TYR A 29 -3.57 3.23 -40.23
C TYR A 29 -4.81 4.00 -39.78
N VAL A 30 -4.63 5.19 -39.22
CA VAL A 30 -5.74 6.05 -38.80
C VAL A 30 -6.60 6.50 -39.99
N GLN A 31 -5.98 6.87 -41.12
CA GLN A 31 -6.68 7.21 -42.36
C GLN A 31 -7.40 6.00 -42.99
N ALA A 32 -6.71 4.86 -43.08
CA ALA A 32 -7.27 3.61 -43.62
C ALA A 32 -8.47 3.13 -42.79
N ALA A 33 -8.38 3.18 -41.47
CA ALA A 33 -9.49 2.83 -40.60
C ALA A 33 -10.69 3.75 -40.90
N ARG A 34 -10.44 5.05 -41.14
CA ARG A 34 -11.50 6.04 -41.39
C ARG A 34 -12.19 5.77 -42.71
N LYS A 35 -11.42 5.49 -43.76
CA LYS A 35 -11.95 5.08 -45.07
C LYS A 35 -12.90 3.88 -44.92
N HIS A 36 -12.51 2.87 -44.15
CA HIS A 36 -13.37 1.72 -43.90
C HIS A 36 -14.65 2.11 -43.14
N LEU A 37 -14.58 2.89 -42.06
CA LEU A 37 -15.77 3.15 -41.23
C LEU A 37 -16.74 4.20 -41.78
N LEU A 38 -16.30 5.05 -42.72
CA LEU A 38 -17.20 5.90 -43.49
C LEU A 38 -18.03 5.10 -44.50
N ALA A 39 -17.46 4.06 -45.10
CA ALA A 39 -18.14 3.23 -46.08
C ALA A 39 -17.82 1.73 -45.92
N PRO A 40 -18.33 1.07 -44.85
CA PRO A 40 -17.92 -0.31 -44.51
C PRO A 40 -18.22 -1.33 -45.60
N LYS A 41 -19.29 -1.10 -46.37
CA LYS A 41 -19.72 -1.97 -47.48
C LYS A 41 -18.90 -1.76 -48.75
N GLU A 42 -18.46 -0.53 -49.02
CA GLU A 42 -17.74 -0.17 -50.25
C GLU A 42 -16.22 -0.30 -50.08
N SER A 43 -15.73 -0.17 -48.85
CA SER A 43 -14.31 -0.19 -48.51
C SER A 43 -14.04 -1.24 -47.42
N PRO A 44 -14.12 -2.56 -47.72
CA PRO A 44 -13.85 -3.60 -46.73
C PRO A 44 -12.40 -3.54 -46.24
N VAL A 45 -12.15 -3.86 -44.96
CA VAL A 45 -10.83 -3.76 -44.30
C VAL A 45 -9.71 -4.38 -45.13
N ALA A 46 -9.93 -5.56 -45.71
CA ALA A 46 -8.93 -6.25 -46.52
C ALA A 46 -8.55 -5.48 -47.81
N ALA A 47 -9.52 -4.84 -48.46
CA ALA A 47 -9.26 -4.05 -49.67
C ALA A 47 -8.51 -2.76 -49.32
N VAL A 48 -8.93 -2.07 -48.25
CA VAL A 48 -8.28 -0.83 -47.79
C VAL A 48 -6.86 -1.10 -47.31
N ALA A 49 -6.64 -2.19 -46.57
CA ALA A 49 -5.30 -2.59 -46.13
C ALA A 49 -4.38 -2.86 -47.32
N LYS A 50 -4.87 -3.59 -48.33
CA LYS A 50 -4.10 -3.91 -49.54
C LYS A 50 -3.74 -2.66 -50.35
N GLU A 51 -4.68 -1.73 -50.51
CA GLU A 51 -4.48 -0.47 -51.22
C GLU A 51 -3.43 0.41 -50.53
N ALA A 52 -3.46 0.47 -49.20
CA ALA A 52 -2.55 1.28 -48.40
C ALA A 52 -1.22 0.57 -48.05
N GLY A 53 -1.03 -0.69 -48.44
CA GLY A 53 0.17 -1.48 -48.10
C GLY A 53 0.31 -1.79 -46.60
N LEU A 54 -0.81 -1.95 -45.89
CA LEU A 54 -0.87 -2.13 -44.43
C LEU A 54 -1.19 -3.57 -44.03
N ASP A 55 -0.86 -3.94 -42.79
CA ASP A 55 -1.26 -5.22 -42.20
C ASP A 55 -2.78 -5.22 -41.94
N ALA A 56 -3.50 -6.12 -42.60
CA ALA A 56 -4.96 -6.20 -42.49
C ALA A 56 -5.43 -6.55 -41.07
N GLY A 57 -4.65 -7.36 -40.33
CA GLY A 57 -4.96 -7.73 -38.96
C GLY A 57 -4.83 -6.56 -37.99
N LEU A 58 -3.79 -5.74 -38.13
CA LEU A 58 -3.60 -4.52 -37.36
C LEU A 58 -4.64 -3.46 -37.72
N LEU A 59 -4.96 -3.30 -39.00
CA LEU A 59 -6.02 -2.38 -39.44
C LEU A 59 -7.39 -2.77 -38.85
N HIS A 60 -7.70 -4.06 -38.76
CA HIS A 60 -8.91 -4.54 -38.11
C HIS A 60 -8.98 -4.12 -36.64
N ARG A 61 -7.89 -4.23 -35.89
CA ARG A 61 -7.84 -3.77 -34.49
C ARG A 61 -8.02 -2.26 -34.36
N TRP A 62 -7.39 -1.48 -35.23
CA TRP A 62 -7.60 -0.04 -35.28
C TRP A 62 -9.08 0.28 -35.45
N VAL A 63 -9.76 -0.42 -36.36
CA VAL A 63 -11.20 -0.31 -36.58
C VAL A 63 -11.98 -0.65 -35.31
N GLU A 64 -11.72 -1.80 -34.67
CA GLU A 64 -12.41 -2.21 -33.44
C GLU A 64 -12.27 -1.19 -32.31
N VAL A 65 -11.05 -0.69 -32.08
CA VAL A 65 -10.76 0.29 -31.04
C VAL A 65 -11.47 1.62 -31.30
N LEU A 66 -11.51 2.06 -32.56
CA LEU A 66 -12.11 3.35 -32.93
C LEU A 66 -13.64 3.31 -33.00
N GLN A 67 -14.27 2.15 -33.24
CA GLN A 67 -15.73 2.01 -33.28
C GLN A 67 -16.43 2.17 -31.92
N VAL A 68 -15.70 2.18 -30.81
CA VAL A 68 -16.28 2.30 -29.46
C VAL A 68 -16.90 3.70 -29.28
N LYS A 69 -18.22 3.80 -29.44
CA LYS A 69 -18.97 5.07 -29.53
C LYS A 69 -19.06 5.89 -28.24
N GLN A 70 -18.81 5.30 -27.08
CA GLN A 70 -18.98 5.97 -25.78
C GLN A 70 -17.69 5.83 -24.97
N ARG A 71 -16.83 6.85 -25.07
CA ARG A 71 -15.68 7.02 -24.18
C ARG A 71 -15.87 8.31 -23.40
N PRO A 72 -15.64 8.33 -22.08
CA PRO A 72 -15.74 9.55 -21.30
C PRO A 72 -14.64 10.55 -21.69
N PRO A 73 -14.80 11.87 -21.43
CA PRO A 73 -13.86 12.90 -21.89
C PRO A 73 -12.42 12.75 -21.39
N ASP A 74 -12.25 12.11 -20.23
CA ASP A 74 -10.98 11.81 -19.58
C ASP A 74 -10.25 10.59 -20.16
N HIS A 75 -10.91 9.81 -21.03
CA HIS A 75 -10.29 8.64 -21.66
C HIS A 75 -9.31 9.08 -22.77
N PRO A 76 -8.08 8.53 -22.85
CA PRO A 76 -7.07 8.96 -23.85
C PRO A 76 -7.50 8.86 -25.32
N LEU A 77 -8.23 7.81 -25.68
CA LEU A 77 -8.81 7.61 -27.02
C LEU A 77 -10.14 8.36 -27.26
N HIS A 78 -10.60 9.20 -26.34
CA HIS A 78 -11.86 9.95 -26.50
C HIS A 78 -11.85 10.82 -27.75
N LEU A 79 -10.77 11.57 -27.99
CA LEU A 79 -10.65 12.47 -29.15
C LEU A 79 -10.86 11.72 -30.47
N LEU A 80 -10.19 10.57 -30.63
CA LEU A 80 -10.29 9.77 -31.85
C LEU A 80 -11.68 9.17 -32.04
N ALA A 81 -12.29 8.67 -30.96
CA ALA A 81 -13.66 8.13 -31.00
C ALA A 81 -14.72 9.20 -31.26
N ALA A 82 -14.55 10.42 -30.70
CA ALA A 82 -15.51 11.51 -30.81
C ALA A 82 -15.54 12.15 -32.20
N LEU A 83 -14.43 12.08 -32.95
CA LEU A 83 -14.33 12.58 -34.33
C LEU A 83 -14.71 11.52 -35.38
N TRP A 84 -15.17 10.35 -34.91
CA TRP A 84 -15.44 9.18 -35.75
C TRP A 84 -16.89 9.07 -36.25
N ASP A 85 -17.78 10.01 -35.95
CA ASP A 85 -19.19 9.87 -36.34
C ASP A 85 -19.34 9.80 -37.88
N PRO A 86 -19.83 8.68 -38.45
CA PRO A 86 -19.99 8.52 -39.90
C PRO A 86 -21.10 9.39 -40.51
N ARG A 87 -21.83 10.17 -39.71
CA ARG A 87 -22.96 10.99 -40.17
C ARG A 87 -22.54 12.41 -40.58
N SER A 88 -22.35 12.60 -41.89
CA SER A 88 -22.59 13.84 -42.69
C SER A 88 -22.01 15.20 -42.26
N VAL A 89 -21.33 15.33 -41.12
CA VAL A 89 -20.75 16.60 -40.67
C VAL A 89 -19.31 16.69 -41.19
N PRO A 90 -18.97 17.73 -41.98
CA PRO A 90 -17.59 18.03 -42.35
C PRO A 90 -16.64 18.08 -41.15
N PHE A 91 -15.38 17.65 -41.35
CA PHE A 91 -14.42 17.48 -40.25
C PHE A 91 -14.19 18.77 -39.46
N ASP A 92 -14.09 19.92 -40.14
CA ASP A 92 -13.97 21.25 -39.56
C ASP A 92 -15.08 21.54 -38.54
N ARG A 93 -16.34 21.23 -38.88
CA ARG A 93 -17.48 21.42 -37.99
C ARG A 93 -17.46 20.44 -36.82
N ALA A 94 -17.12 19.18 -37.06
CA ALA A 94 -17.01 18.17 -36.01
C ALA A 94 -15.88 18.50 -35.02
N TRP A 95 -14.75 19.00 -35.53
CA TRP A 95 -13.60 19.45 -34.76
C TRP A 95 -13.95 20.69 -33.93
N ALA A 96 -14.56 21.71 -34.52
CA ALA A 96 -15.01 22.91 -33.80
C ALA A 96 -15.98 22.57 -32.65
N ALA A 97 -16.97 21.70 -32.91
CA ALA A 97 -17.91 21.25 -31.89
C ALA A 97 -17.24 20.42 -30.78
N LEU A 98 -16.21 19.63 -31.10
CA LEU A 98 -15.43 18.91 -30.10
C LEU A 98 -14.56 19.86 -29.27
N ARG A 99 -13.86 20.83 -29.89
CA ARG A 99 -13.06 21.84 -29.18
C ARG A 99 -13.89 22.62 -28.19
N GLN A 100 -15.10 23.04 -28.59
CA GLN A 100 -16.02 23.73 -27.70
C GLN A 100 -16.40 22.87 -26.49
N ARG A 101 -16.83 21.61 -26.72
CA ARG A 101 -17.16 20.68 -25.63
C ARG A 101 -16.00 20.40 -24.68
N LEU A 102 -14.79 20.22 -25.22
CA LEU A 102 -13.57 20.02 -24.42
C LEU A 102 -13.24 21.27 -23.60
N ALA A 103 -13.36 22.48 -24.18
CA ALA A 103 -13.14 23.73 -23.48
C ALA A 103 -14.16 23.97 -22.35
N GLU A 104 -15.44 23.70 -22.61
CA GLU A 104 -16.51 23.77 -21.60
C GLU A 104 -16.27 22.76 -20.46
N SER A 105 -15.93 21.51 -20.80
CA SER A 105 -15.61 20.47 -19.81
C SER A 105 -14.38 20.83 -18.98
N HIS A 106 -13.34 21.39 -19.62
CA HIS A 106 -12.12 21.84 -18.93
C HIS A 106 -12.38 23.02 -17.99
N ALA A 107 -13.18 24.00 -18.43
CA ALA A 107 -13.59 25.13 -17.62
C ALA A 107 -14.42 24.67 -16.39
N GLY A 108 -15.39 23.78 -16.60
CA GLY A 108 -16.21 23.23 -15.53
C GLY A 108 -15.43 22.37 -14.53
N ALA A 109 -14.47 21.56 -15.01
CA ALA A 109 -13.72 20.65 -14.17
C ALA A 109 -12.64 21.35 -13.29
N ARG A 110 -12.25 22.59 -13.60
CA ARG A 110 -11.35 23.39 -12.74
C ARG A 110 -12.04 23.95 -11.50
N GLN A 111 -13.36 24.10 -11.54
CA GLN A 111 -14.12 24.73 -10.48
C GLN A 111 -14.86 23.66 -9.67
N LEU A 112 -14.24 23.22 -8.58
CA LEU A 112 -14.96 22.42 -7.59
C LEU A 112 -16.11 23.26 -7.01
N ASP A 113 -17.26 22.62 -6.78
CA ASP A 113 -18.38 23.26 -6.10
C ASP A 113 -17.92 23.75 -4.70
N PRO A 114 -18.34 24.93 -4.23
CA PRO A 114 -17.92 25.46 -2.92
C PRO A 114 -18.20 24.54 -1.72
N SER A 115 -19.16 23.61 -1.85
CA SER A 115 -19.45 22.59 -0.82
C SER A 115 -18.47 21.40 -0.83
N THR A 116 -17.57 21.32 -1.83
CA THR A 116 -16.63 20.23 -2.03
C THR A 116 -15.23 20.61 -1.54
N MET A 117 -14.73 19.85 -0.58
CA MET A 117 -13.36 19.87 -0.09
C MET A 117 -12.55 18.77 -0.78
N ARG A 118 -11.34 19.10 -1.24
CA ARG A 118 -10.39 18.12 -1.78
C ARG A 118 -9.51 17.60 -0.66
N VAL A 119 -9.56 16.29 -0.41
CA VAL A 119 -8.75 15.61 0.60
C VAL A 119 -7.43 15.14 -0.01
N ALA A 120 -7.48 14.60 -1.23
CA ALA A 120 -6.28 14.25 -1.98
C ALA A 120 -6.49 14.35 -3.50
N ASP A 121 -5.41 14.72 -4.17
CA ASP A 121 -5.26 14.73 -5.63
C ASP A 121 -3.85 14.25 -5.95
N PHE A 122 -3.73 12.96 -6.23
CA PHE A 122 -2.45 12.32 -6.49
C PHE A 122 -1.87 12.67 -7.87
N SER A 123 -2.58 13.45 -8.69
CA SER A 123 -2.06 13.99 -9.95
C SER A 123 -1.15 15.21 -9.73
N THR A 124 -1.38 15.97 -8.66
CA THR A 124 -0.61 17.19 -8.34
C THR A 124 0.20 17.09 -7.05
N CYS A 125 -0.17 16.18 -6.14
CA CYS A 125 0.47 16.05 -4.84
C CYS A 125 1.45 14.88 -4.80
N VAL A 126 2.61 15.13 -4.19
CA VAL A 126 3.49 14.08 -3.66
C VAL A 126 2.75 13.49 -2.45
N GLY A 127 2.53 12.18 -2.39
CA GLY A 127 1.80 11.51 -1.31
C GLY A 127 2.52 11.51 0.04
N GLU A 128 3.27 12.57 0.37
CA GLU A 128 4.19 12.62 1.49
C GLU A 128 3.51 12.50 2.85
N ASP A 129 2.27 12.94 3.00
CA ASP A 129 1.57 12.86 4.30
C ASP A 129 0.81 11.54 4.50
N TRP A 130 0.65 10.75 3.43
CA TRP A 130 -0.04 9.46 3.50
C TRP A 130 0.89 8.37 4.07
N PHE A 131 0.28 7.40 4.75
CA PHE A 131 0.98 6.29 5.37
C PHE A 131 0.89 5.06 4.46
N VAL A 132 2.05 4.48 4.14
CA VAL A 132 2.14 3.25 3.37
C VAL A 132 2.59 2.13 4.30
N HIS A 133 1.73 1.14 4.48
CA HIS A 133 2.00 -0.07 5.23
C HIS A 133 2.17 -1.24 4.26
N GLY A 134 3.16 -2.10 4.48
CA GLY A 134 3.50 -3.18 3.56
C GLY A 134 4.37 -2.74 2.37
N GLN A 135 4.31 -3.47 1.26
CA GLN A 135 5.23 -3.32 0.13
C GLN A 135 4.53 -3.11 -1.22
N ALA A 136 3.19 -3.18 -1.28
CA ALA A 136 2.45 -3.04 -2.53
C ALA A 136 2.45 -1.59 -3.07
N PHE A 137 2.23 -0.61 -2.21
CA PHE A 137 2.18 0.80 -2.63
C PHE A 137 3.58 1.42 -2.68
N GLY A 138 3.82 2.24 -3.71
CA GLY A 138 4.91 3.21 -3.69
C GLY A 138 4.60 4.42 -2.80
N ARG A 139 5.62 5.14 -2.33
CA ARG A 139 5.45 6.44 -1.64
C ARG A 139 5.12 7.60 -2.58
N GLN A 140 5.19 7.35 -3.88
CA GLN A 140 5.02 8.33 -4.93
C GLN A 140 3.90 7.87 -5.86
N PRO A 141 3.05 8.78 -6.36
CA PRO A 141 2.08 8.44 -7.39
C PRO A 141 2.77 7.83 -8.61
N THR A 142 2.02 7.02 -9.35
CA THR A 142 2.43 6.40 -10.59
C THR A 142 2.95 7.46 -11.55
N ARG A 143 4.14 7.19 -12.08
CA ARG A 143 4.74 8.10 -13.06
C ARG A 143 4.01 7.97 -14.39
N PRO A 144 4.03 9.02 -15.22
CA PRO A 144 3.57 8.94 -16.59
C PRO A 144 4.24 7.77 -17.34
N GLY A 145 3.44 6.83 -17.80
CA GLY A 145 3.94 5.66 -18.51
C GLY A 145 4.57 4.61 -17.59
N GLU A 146 4.22 4.57 -16.31
CA GLU A 146 4.61 3.45 -15.48
C GLU A 146 4.06 2.13 -16.03
N LEU A 147 4.92 1.13 -16.15
CA LEU A 147 4.51 -0.18 -16.66
C LEU A 147 4.01 -1.06 -15.53
N GLN A 148 2.99 -1.85 -15.80
CA GLN A 148 2.59 -2.99 -15.00
C GLN A 148 2.65 -4.23 -15.89
N VAL A 149 3.26 -5.30 -15.38
CA VAL A 149 3.18 -6.61 -16.02
C VAL A 149 2.01 -7.35 -15.38
N VAL A 150 1.05 -7.75 -16.21
CA VAL A 150 -0.21 -8.38 -15.82
C VAL A 150 -0.21 -9.82 -16.35
N ALA A 151 -0.71 -10.77 -15.58
CA ALA A 151 -0.86 -12.14 -16.02
C ALA A 151 -2.17 -12.30 -16.79
N GLN A 152 -2.15 -12.98 -17.93
CA GLN A 152 -3.33 -13.32 -18.71
C GLN A 152 -3.32 -14.82 -19.03
N PRO A 153 -4.49 -15.42 -19.32
CA PRO A 153 -4.57 -16.82 -19.74
C PRO A 153 -3.69 -17.15 -20.96
N SER A 154 -3.45 -16.17 -21.85
CA SER A 154 -2.63 -16.30 -23.05
C SER A 154 -1.14 -15.95 -22.85
N GLY A 155 -0.70 -15.64 -21.63
CA GLY A 155 0.66 -15.23 -21.29
C GLY A 155 0.71 -13.93 -20.48
N ALA A 156 1.87 -13.27 -20.39
CA ALA A 156 1.96 -11.96 -19.75
C ALA A 156 1.59 -10.84 -20.73
N ALA A 157 0.95 -9.79 -20.22
CA ALA A 157 0.73 -8.54 -20.94
C ALA A 157 1.38 -7.37 -20.20
N VAL A 158 1.60 -6.28 -20.92
CA VAL A 158 2.08 -5.02 -20.35
C VAL A 158 0.95 -4.02 -20.41
N ARG A 159 0.58 -3.49 -19.23
CA ARG A 159 -0.34 -2.37 -19.09
C ARG A 159 0.46 -1.11 -18.79
N VAL A 160 0.02 0.02 -19.32
CA VAL A 160 0.54 1.32 -18.94
C VAL A 160 -0.39 1.92 -17.89
N LEU A 161 0.13 2.17 -16.70
CA LEU A 161 -0.64 2.73 -15.61
C LEU A 161 -0.91 4.23 -15.87
N PRO A 162 -2.11 4.72 -15.50
CA PRO A 162 -2.39 6.16 -15.53
C PRO A 162 -1.42 6.88 -14.60
N SER A 163 -1.02 8.10 -14.95
CA SER A 163 -0.23 8.96 -14.07
C SER A 163 -1.06 9.48 -12.92
N GLY A 164 -0.41 9.78 -11.79
CA GLY A 164 -1.07 10.50 -10.70
C GLY A 164 -2.01 9.64 -9.88
N THR A 165 -1.67 8.36 -9.73
CA THR A 165 -2.44 7.42 -8.90
C THR A 165 -1.52 6.72 -7.92
N LEU A 166 -1.95 6.49 -6.68
CA LEU A 166 -1.25 5.53 -5.83
C LEU A 166 -1.79 4.13 -6.14
N HIS A 167 -0.91 3.24 -6.60
CA HIS A 167 -1.29 1.95 -7.19
C HIS A 167 -0.54 0.80 -6.51
N SER A 168 -1.27 -0.17 -5.94
CA SER A 168 -0.67 -1.28 -5.20
C SER A 168 -0.10 -2.38 -6.11
N GLY A 169 -0.71 -2.60 -7.28
CA GLY A 169 -0.28 -3.63 -8.24
C GLY A 169 0.90 -3.22 -9.15
N GLY A 170 1.54 -2.06 -8.92
CA GLY A 170 2.52 -1.52 -9.88
C GLY A 170 3.79 -2.34 -9.99
N MET A 171 4.25 -2.96 -8.90
CA MET A 171 5.53 -3.69 -8.87
C MET A 171 5.40 -5.20 -9.01
N ALA A 172 4.41 -5.82 -8.36
CA ALA A 172 4.07 -7.23 -8.49
C ALA A 172 2.71 -7.45 -7.81
N ALA A 173 1.85 -8.27 -8.40
CA ALA A 173 0.51 -8.54 -7.86
C ALA A 173 0.53 -9.28 -6.51
N GLN A 174 1.62 -10.00 -6.22
CA GLN A 174 1.80 -10.77 -4.98
C GLN A 174 2.09 -9.89 -3.76
N LEU A 175 2.52 -8.65 -3.97
CA LEU A 175 2.80 -7.73 -2.87
C LEU A 175 1.50 -7.30 -2.21
N GLU A 176 1.54 -7.09 -0.90
CA GLU A 176 0.40 -6.62 -0.13
C GLU A 176 0.71 -5.30 0.57
N GLY A 177 -0.33 -4.53 0.84
CA GLY A 177 -0.18 -3.29 1.57
C GLY A 177 -1.49 -2.57 1.82
N VAL A 178 -1.37 -1.54 2.64
CA VAL A 178 -2.43 -0.60 2.96
C VAL A 178 -1.90 0.81 2.74
N LEU A 179 -2.64 1.58 1.96
CA LEU A 179 -2.45 3.02 1.87
C LEU A 179 -3.46 3.68 2.80
N GLN A 180 -2.98 4.48 3.74
CA GLN A 180 -3.80 5.13 4.76
C GLN A 180 -3.67 6.65 4.66
N SER A 181 -4.81 7.34 4.68
CA SER A 181 -4.85 8.81 4.72
C SER A 181 -4.38 9.35 6.07
N PRO A 182 -3.92 10.62 6.14
CA PRO A 182 -3.95 11.36 7.39
C PRO A 182 -5.35 11.33 8.00
N THR A 183 -5.45 11.47 9.33
CA THR A 183 -6.73 11.67 9.97
C THR A 183 -7.32 13.01 9.54
N LEU A 184 -8.59 13.01 9.16
CA LEU A 184 -9.37 14.17 8.81
C LEU A 184 -10.66 14.21 9.62
N VAL A 185 -11.31 15.37 9.64
CA VAL A 185 -12.67 15.52 10.18
C VAL A 185 -13.67 15.37 9.05
N LEU A 186 -14.71 14.55 9.26
CA LEU A 186 -15.78 14.35 8.28
C LEU A 186 -16.75 15.55 8.29
N GLU A 187 -16.36 16.67 7.68
CA GLU A 187 -17.16 17.91 7.68
C GLU A 187 -18.36 17.92 6.75
N ARG A 188 -18.40 17.03 5.75
CA ARG A 188 -19.47 16.92 4.75
C ARG A 188 -20.11 15.53 4.78
N ARG A 189 -21.25 15.40 4.13
CA ARG A 189 -22.05 14.16 4.14
C ARG A 189 -21.48 13.04 3.27
N TYR A 190 -20.87 13.35 2.14
CA TYR A 190 -20.45 12.34 1.17
C TYR A 190 -18.93 12.33 0.97
N LEU A 191 -18.37 11.12 0.98
CA LEU A 191 -16.99 10.86 0.58
C LEU A 191 -17.00 10.28 -0.84
N LEU A 192 -16.29 10.94 -1.75
CA LEU A 192 -16.15 10.58 -3.15
C LEU A 192 -14.72 10.12 -3.41
N LEU A 193 -14.58 8.91 -3.94
CA LEU A 193 -13.30 8.22 -4.11
C LEU A 193 -13.17 7.79 -5.57
N ARG A 194 -12.17 8.29 -6.29
CA ARG A 194 -11.90 7.84 -7.66
C ARG A 194 -10.90 6.70 -7.65
N VAL A 195 -11.39 5.49 -7.92
CA VAL A 195 -10.67 4.25 -7.66
C VAL A 195 -10.86 3.23 -8.77
N ALA A 196 -9.91 2.29 -8.85
CA ALA A 196 -9.97 1.07 -9.64
C ALA A 196 -9.29 -0.05 -8.86
N GLY A 197 -9.61 -1.29 -9.16
CA GLY A 197 -9.00 -2.43 -8.49
C GLY A 197 -9.74 -3.73 -8.67
N ARG A 198 -9.07 -4.82 -8.29
CA ARG A 198 -9.63 -6.17 -8.19
C ARG A 198 -9.40 -6.68 -6.79
N GLN A 199 -10.45 -7.16 -6.13
CA GLN A 199 -10.43 -7.63 -4.74
C GLN A 199 -9.82 -6.59 -3.78
N GLY A 200 -9.90 -5.30 -4.15
CA GLY A 200 -9.47 -4.20 -3.30
C GLY A 200 -10.56 -3.88 -2.29
N ARG A 201 -10.16 -3.38 -1.13
CA ARG A 201 -11.11 -2.93 -0.11
C ARG A 201 -10.79 -1.50 0.30
N ILE A 202 -11.82 -0.71 0.56
CA ILE A 202 -11.69 0.61 1.16
C ILE A 202 -12.41 0.61 2.49
N ASN A 203 -11.75 1.10 3.53
CA ASN A 203 -12.34 1.29 4.85
C ASN A 203 -12.31 2.78 5.21
N VAL A 204 -13.39 3.28 5.81
CA VAL A 204 -13.39 4.56 6.52
C VAL A 204 -13.44 4.26 8.02
N VAL A 205 -12.30 4.46 8.68
CA VAL A 205 -12.14 4.14 10.10
C VAL A 205 -12.46 5.38 10.92
N VAL A 206 -13.62 5.39 11.57
CA VAL A 206 -14.08 6.51 12.40
C VAL A 206 -13.60 6.32 13.84
N ASP A 207 -12.99 7.36 14.41
CA ASP A 207 -12.45 7.40 15.77
C ASP A 207 -11.54 6.20 16.12
N GLY A 208 -10.82 5.65 15.14
CA GLY A 208 -9.93 4.50 15.32
C GLY A 208 -10.64 3.15 15.47
N LEU A 209 -11.95 3.07 15.24
CA LEU A 209 -12.72 1.81 15.33
C LEU A 209 -12.51 0.95 14.08
N THR A 210 -11.52 0.06 14.11
CA THR A 210 -11.15 -0.82 12.98
C THR A 210 -12.10 -2.00 12.77
N ILE A 211 -12.99 -2.28 13.73
CA ILE A 211 -14.03 -3.32 13.61
C ILE A 211 -15.28 -2.69 13.01
N ILE A 212 -15.34 -2.66 11.68
CA ILE A 212 -16.42 -2.08 10.87
C ILE A 212 -17.51 -3.13 10.58
N ARG A 213 -18.58 -3.18 11.37
CA ARG A 213 -19.65 -4.19 11.23
C ARG A 213 -21.03 -3.57 11.09
N ASP A 214 -21.91 -4.31 10.42
CA ASP A 214 -23.35 -4.03 10.40
C ASP A 214 -23.97 -4.06 11.80
N PRO A 215 -25.06 -3.32 12.02
CA PRO A 215 -25.74 -2.44 11.06
C PRO A 215 -25.19 -1.01 11.03
N ILE A 216 -24.32 -0.65 11.98
CA ILE A 216 -23.93 0.75 12.19
C ILE A 216 -22.79 1.14 11.25
N TYR A 217 -21.70 0.37 11.23
CA TYR A 217 -20.48 0.75 10.52
C TYR A 217 -20.32 0.03 9.18
N GLY A 218 -21.07 -1.04 8.91
CA GLY A 218 -20.94 -1.87 7.69
C GLY A 218 -20.79 -1.08 6.38
N PRO A 219 -21.58 -0.02 6.13
CA PRO A 219 -21.45 0.81 4.92
C PRO A 219 -20.13 1.57 4.76
N LEU A 220 -19.28 1.64 5.80
CA LEU A 220 -17.95 2.26 5.75
C LEU A 220 -16.87 1.35 5.16
N THR A 221 -17.22 0.12 4.79
CA THR A 221 -16.36 -0.77 4.01
C THR A 221 -16.97 -0.98 2.63
N ILE A 222 -16.17 -0.73 1.58
CA ILE A 222 -16.56 -1.00 0.19
C ILE A 222 -15.53 -1.90 -0.49
N GLU A 223 -16.00 -2.83 -1.30
CA GLU A 223 -15.15 -3.60 -2.21
C GLU A 223 -15.00 -2.89 -3.56
N VAL A 224 -13.82 -3.06 -4.15
CA VAL A 224 -13.42 -2.52 -5.46
C VAL A 224 -13.06 -3.68 -6.37
N ASN A 225 -13.91 -3.89 -7.38
CA ASN A 225 -13.83 -4.97 -8.37
C ASN A 225 -14.16 -4.43 -9.77
N ASP A 226 -13.46 -3.37 -10.18
CA ASP A 226 -13.56 -2.76 -11.51
C ASP A 226 -12.18 -2.27 -11.93
N ASP A 227 -11.73 -2.69 -13.10
CA ASP A 227 -10.42 -2.32 -13.65
C ASP A 227 -10.36 -0.88 -14.12
N GLN A 228 -11.51 -0.24 -14.38
CA GLN A 228 -11.57 1.13 -14.85
C GLN A 228 -11.72 2.10 -13.68
N MET A 229 -11.01 3.22 -13.77
CA MET A 229 -11.14 4.30 -12.80
C MET A 229 -12.55 4.87 -12.83
N HIS A 230 -13.24 4.78 -11.69
CA HIS A 230 -14.60 5.26 -11.53
C HIS A 230 -14.78 5.90 -10.15
N TRP A 231 -15.82 6.72 -10.01
CA TRP A 231 -16.16 7.33 -8.73
C TRP A 231 -17.00 6.38 -7.89
N ARG A 232 -16.57 6.14 -6.65
CA ARG A 232 -17.35 5.53 -5.58
C ARG A 232 -17.83 6.62 -4.63
N VAL A 233 -19.11 6.57 -4.28
CA VAL A 233 -19.77 7.52 -3.38
C VAL A 233 -20.13 6.79 -2.09
N MET A 234 -19.77 7.36 -0.94
CA MET A 234 -20.08 6.82 0.38
C MET A 234 -20.80 7.89 1.21
N ASP A 235 -21.97 7.56 1.77
CA ASP A 235 -22.67 8.44 2.72
C ASP A 235 -22.08 8.25 4.12
N VAL A 236 -21.36 9.27 4.58
CA VAL A 236 -20.74 9.33 5.90
C VAL A 236 -21.48 10.28 6.84
N GLY A 237 -22.71 10.69 6.49
CA GLY A 237 -23.48 11.71 7.20
C GLY A 237 -23.74 11.39 8.68
N MET A 238 -23.86 10.11 9.03
CA MET A 238 -24.03 9.66 10.42
C MET A 238 -22.84 10.05 11.31
N TRP A 239 -21.64 10.16 10.74
CA TRP A 239 -20.38 10.43 11.45
C TRP A 239 -19.85 11.84 11.17
N ARG A 240 -20.71 12.75 10.70
CA ARG A 240 -20.31 14.14 10.45
C ARG A 240 -19.72 14.78 11.72
N GLY A 241 -18.56 15.43 11.56
CA GLY A 241 -17.81 16.06 12.65
C GLY A 241 -16.93 15.09 13.46
N ARG A 242 -16.95 13.79 13.16
CA ARG A 242 -16.05 12.81 13.76
C ARG A 242 -14.73 12.77 13.01
N ARG A 243 -13.68 12.34 13.71
CA ARG A 243 -12.37 12.09 13.10
C ARG A 243 -12.41 10.75 12.38
N ALA A 244 -11.82 10.67 11.20
CA ALA A 244 -11.69 9.44 10.47
C ALA A 244 -10.44 9.44 9.61
N TYR A 245 -9.95 8.24 9.28
CA TYR A 245 -8.97 8.05 8.22
C TYR A 245 -9.48 7.00 7.24
N ILE A 246 -8.93 7.04 6.03
CA ILE A 246 -9.35 6.18 4.91
C ILE A 246 -8.22 5.19 4.65
N GLU A 247 -8.55 3.90 4.54
CA GLU A 247 -7.62 2.85 4.15
C GLU A 247 -7.99 2.32 2.76
N PHE A 248 -7.02 2.22 1.86
CA PHE A 248 -7.10 1.46 0.62
C PHE A 248 -6.25 0.20 0.81
N VAL A 249 -6.92 -0.94 0.86
CA VAL A 249 -6.36 -2.22 1.29
C VAL A 249 -6.24 -3.14 0.09
N ASP A 250 -5.03 -3.65 -0.10
CA ASP A 250 -4.71 -4.72 -1.04
C ASP A 250 -4.03 -5.86 -0.28
N SER A 251 -4.84 -6.78 0.26
CA SER A 251 -4.36 -7.88 1.10
C SER A 251 -5.31 -9.08 1.05
N THR A 252 -4.78 -10.30 1.18
CA THR A 252 -5.62 -11.49 1.40
C THR A 252 -6.14 -11.60 2.82
N THR A 253 -5.75 -10.69 3.73
CA THR A 253 -6.29 -10.67 5.10
C THR A 253 -7.79 -10.38 5.05
N PRO A 254 -8.63 -11.29 5.56
CA PRO A 254 -10.05 -11.01 5.73
C PRO A 254 -10.24 -9.75 6.58
N SER A 255 -11.38 -9.09 6.43
CA SER A 255 -11.70 -7.97 7.31
C SER A 255 -11.79 -8.48 8.76
N PRO A 256 -11.26 -7.77 9.77
CA PRO A 256 -11.50 -8.09 11.20
C PRO A 256 -13.00 -8.17 11.54
N SER A 257 -13.83 -7.57 10.69
CA SER A 257 -15.28 -7.58 10.77
C SER A 257 -15.93 -8.88 10.32
N GLN A 258 -15.24 -9.70 9.54
CA GLN A 258 -15.72 -11.02 9.11
C GLN A 258 -15.37 -12.08 10.17
N PRO A 259 -16.14 -13.19 10.25
CA PRO A 259 -15.78 -14.32 11.09
C PRO A 259 -14.36 -14.79 10.77
N LEU A 260 -13.58 -15.13 11.79
CA LEU A 260 -12.28 -15.76 11.61
C LEU A 260 -12.49 -17.10 10.89
N GLY A 261 -12.30 -17.11 9.57
CA GLY A 261 -12.06 -18.34 8.83
C GLY A 261 -10.70 -18.93 9.21
N PRO A 262 -10.36 -20.15 8.74
CA PRO A 262 -8.99 -20.64 8.88
C PRO A 262 -8.03 -19.56 8.40
N LEU A 263 -7.01 -19.24 9.19
CA LEU A 263 -5.94 -18.32 8.81
C LEU A 263 -5.50 -18.72 7.41
N ALA A 264 -5.86 -17.91 6.41
CA ALA A 264 -5.48 -18.17 5.03
C ALA A 264 -3.96 -17.96 4.97
N SER A 265 -3.23 -19.06 5.18
CA SER A 265 -1.80 -19.18 4.90
C SER A 265 -1.52 -19.25 3.39
N ALA A 266 -2.58 -19.19 2.58
CA ALA A 266 -2.45 -19.04 1.14
C ALA A 266 -2.06 -17.60 0.81
N GLY A 267 -0.84 -17.42 0.30
CA GLY A 267 -0.46 -16.21 -0.42
C GLY A 267 -1.43 -15.92 -1.57
N LYS A 268 -1.38 -14.71 -2.13
CA LYS A 268 -2.21 -14.32 -3.27
C LYS A 268 -2.06 -15.32 -4.43
N THR A 269 -3.15 -15.99 -4.79
CA THR A 269 -3.25 -16.82 -5.99
C THR A 269 -3.75 -16.05 -7.22
N GLY A 270 -3.95 -14.72 -7.10
CA GLY A 270 -4.53 -13.88 -8.14
C GLY A 270 -4.09 -12.42 -8.10
N GLU A 271 -4.61 -11.65 -9.06
CA GLU A 271 -4.29 -10.25 -9.35
C GLU A 271 -5.08 -9.27 -8.47
N SER A 272 -4.95 -9.34 -7.15
CA SER A 272 -5.56 -8.28 -6.32
C SER A 272 -4.70 -7.03 -6.38
N TRP A 273 -5.37 -5.89 -6.57
CA TRP A 273 -4.75 -4.58 -6.55
C TRP A 273 -5.82 -3.50 -6.33
N ILE A 274 -5.39 -2.35 -5.87
CA ILE A 274 -6.23 -1.15 -5.79
C ILE A 274 -5.41 0.08 -6.18
N ALA A 275 -6.06 1.02 -6.84
CA ALA A 275 -5.50 2.31 -7.20
C ALA A 275 -6.48 3.43 -6.84
N VAL A 276 -5.92 4.58 -6.45
CA VAL A 276 -6.68 5.80 -6.13
C VAL A 276 -6.02 7.01 -6.78
N SER A 277 -6.83 7.90 -7.38
CA SER A 277 -6.36 9.18 -7.93
C SER A 277 -6.85 10.38 -7.12
N ASP A 278 -8.11 10.36 -6.67
CA ASP A 278 -8.77 11.51 -6.06
C ASP A 278 -9.62 11.10 -4.85
N VAL A 279 -9.61 11.95 -3.83
CA VAL A 279 -10.46 11.83 -2.64
C VAL A 279 -11.09 13.18 -2.37
N LEU A 280 -12.42 13.23 -2.38
CA LEU A 280 -13.22 14.44 -2.18
C LEU A 280 -14.23 14.24 -1.05
N LEU A 281 -14.50 15.30 -0.30
CA LEU A 281 -15.51 15.35 0.74
C LEU A 281 -16.52 16.45 0.39
N THR A 282 -17.80 16.13 0.23
CA THR A 282 -18.80 17.04 -0.35
C THR A 282 -20.20 16.84 0.24
N ASP A 283 -21.06 17.86 0.14
CA ASP A 283 -22.46 17.77 0.57
C ASP A 283 -23.39 17.24 -0.55
N ARG A 284 -22.86 17.03 -1.76
CA ARG A 284 -23.61 16.44 -2.89
C ARG A 284 -23.01 15.08 -3.29
N PRO A 285 -23.83 14.07 -3.60
CA PRO A 285 -23.32 12.76 -4.00
C PRO A 285 -22.80 12.72 -5.45
N SER A 286 -22.97 13.80 -6.22
CA SER A 286 -22.62 13.85 -7.63
C SER A 286 -21.11 14.05 -7.83
N PRO A 287 -20.44 13.16 -8.59
CA PRO A 287 -19.04 13.37 -8.95
C PRO A 287 -18.79 14.66 -9.76
N PRO A 288 -17.58 15.23 -9.68
CA PRO A 288 -17.22 16.36 -10.51
C PRO A 288 -17.20 15.97 -12.00
N THR A 289 -17.37 16.96 -12.87
CA THR A 289 -17.23 16.78 -14.32
C THR A 289 -15.82 16.26 -14.64
N PRO A 290 -15.67 15.19 -15.46
CA PRO A 290 -14.36 14.67 -15.83
C PRO A 290 -13.49 15.73 -16.50
N GLN A 291 -12.23 15.83 -16.09
CA GLN A 291 -11.25 16.62 -16.83
C GLN A 291 -10.94 15.93 -18.15
N PRO A 292 -10.95 16.63 -19.29
CA PRO A 292 -10.62 16.00 -20.55
C PRO A 292 -9.17 15.50 -20.57
N ASP A 293 -8.91 14.45 -21.34
CA ASP A 293 -7.56 13.92 -21.51
C ASP A 293 -6.54 15.03 -21.85
N PRO A 294 -5.33 15.03 -21.27
CA PRO A 294 -4.35 16.09 -21.48
C PRO A 294 -3.93 16.27 -22.95
N CYS A 295 -3.79 15.18 -23.72
CA CYS A 295 -3.45 15.22 -25.14
C CYS A 295 -4.59 15.87 -25.94
N ALA A 296 -5.83 15.44 -25.65
CA ALA A 296 -7.02 16.00 -26.29
C ALA A 296 -7.16 17.51 -26.02
N SER A 297 -6.95 17.92 -24.76
CA SER A 297 -6.98 19.33 -24.34
C SER A 297 -5.90 20.16 -25.03
N GLN A 298 -4.66 19.64 -25.09
CA GLN A 298 -3.55 20.32 -25.75
C GLN A 298 -3.84 20.52 -27.24
N LEU A 299 -4.27 19.47 -27.95
CA LEU A 299 -4.59 19.56 -29.38
C LEU A 299 -5.74 20.53 -29.66
N ALA A 300 -6.78 20.54 -28.81
CA ALA A 300 -7.89 21.48 -28.92
C ALA A 300 -7.46 22.95 -28.68
N SER A 301 -6.37 23.19 -27.95
CA SER A 301 -5.91 24.56 -27.63
C SER A 301 -5.01 25.19 -28.69
N GLN A 302 -4.29 24.41 -29.51
CA GLN A 302 -3.14 24.90 -30.28
C GLN A 302 -3.45 25.56 -31.63
N GLN A 303 -4.51 25.17 -32.37
CA GLN A 303 -5.00 25.82 -33.61
C GLN A 303 -6.18 25.03 -34.21
N ASP A 304 -6.93 25.63 -35.13
CA ASP A 304 -7.88 24.90 -35.97
C ASP A 304 -7.16 23.83 -36.83
N LEU A 305 -7.86 22.74 -37.11
CA LEU A 305 -7.41 21.67 -37.98
C LEU A 305 -8.37 21.62 -39.17
N ASP A 306 -7.81 21.63 -40.37
CA ASP A 306 -8.62 21.69 -41.60
C ASP A 306 -8.99 20.29 -42.09
N SER A 307 -8.25 19.26 -41.64
CA SER A 307 -8.45 17.88 -42.07
C SER A 307 -8.11 16.84 -40.99
N PHE A 308 -8.64 15.63 -41.16
CA PHE A 308 -8.34 14.50 -40.28
C PHE A 308 -6.90 13.99 -40.48
N GLU A 309 -6.36 14.19 -41.67
CA GLU A 309 -5.00 13.87 -42.06
C GLU A 309 -4.00 14.71 -41.25
N GLU A 310 -4.26 16.00 -41.09
CA GLU A 310 -3.48 16.89 -40.23
C GLU A 310 -3.55 16.47 -38.76
N LEU A 311 -4.73 16.07 -38.27
CA LEU A 311 -4.88 15.54 -36.92
C LEU A 311 -3.98 14.32 -36.70
N ALA A 312 -3.98 13.37 -37.65
CA ALA A 312 -3.17 12.16 -37.55
C ALA A 312 -1.66 12.46 -37.53
N VAL A 313 -1.21 13.46 -38.31
CA VAL A 313 0.18 13.93 -38.30
C VAL A 313 0.54 14.59 -36.95
N LYS A 314 -0.34 15.44 -36.41
CA LYS A 314 -0.10 16.06 -35.08
C LYS A 314 -0.08 15.02 -33.97
N LEU A 315 -1.01 14.06 -33.96
CA LEU A 315 -1.03 12.96 -33.00
C LEU A 315 0.27 12.15 -33.04
N ARG A 316 0.78 11.83 -34.23
CA ARG A 316 2.08 11.18 -34.37
C ARG A 316 3.21 11.99 -33.73
N ARG A 317 3.23 13.32 -33.92
CA ARG A 317 4.25 14.20 -33.32
C ARG A 317 4.16 14.21 -31.80
N GLU A 318 2.96 14.36 -31.25
CA GLU A 318 2.75 14.34 -29.79
C GLU A 318 3.12 12.98 -29.19
N LEU A 319 2.77 11.88 -29.86
CA LEU A 319 3.15 10.53 -29.42
C LEU A 319 4.67 10.30 -29.51
N ALA A 320 5.35 10.82 -30.54
CA ALA A 320 6.81 10.74 -30.63
C ALA A 320 7.50 11.50 -29.48
N GLY A 321 6.96 12.66 -29.10
CA GLY A 321 7.39 13.41 -27.91
C GLY A 321 7.19 12.61 -26.62
N ALA A 322 5.98 12.06 -26.42
CA ALA A 322 5.68 11.21 -25.28
C ALA A 322 6.56 9.96 -25.20
N LEU A 323 6.82 9.33 -26.34
CA LEU A 323 7.66 8.14 -26.45
C LEU A 323 9.12 8.44 -26.05
N LYS A 324 9.66 9.59 -26.48
CA LYS A 324 11.01 10.02 -26.11
C LYS A 324 11.13 10.24 -24.59
N THR A 325 10.18 10.95 -24.00
CA THR A 325 10.14 11.19 -22.54
C THR A 325 9.98 9.87 -21.78
N TRP A 326 9.09 9.00 -22.26
CA TRP A 326 8.82 7.70 -21.67
C TRP A 326 10.06 6.79 -21.70
N ARG A 327 10.70 6.63 -22.86
CA ARG A 327 11.93 5.84 -23.04
C ARG A 327 13.04 6.26 -22.08
N ALA A 328 13.24 7.57 -21.92
CA ALA A 328 14.28 8.13 -21.07
C ALA A 328 14.06 7.85 -19.57
N ASN A 329 12.88 7.33 -19.19
CA ASN A 329 12.45 7.20 -17.79
C ASN A 329 12.62 8.53 -17.03
N ALA A 330 12.47 9.65 -17.75
CA ALA A 330 12.72 10.97 -17.19
C ALA A 330 11.68 11.24 -16.10
N ALA A 331 12.15 11.57 -14.90
CA ALA A 331 11.32 11.86 -13.74
C ALA A 331 10.72 13.29 -13.78
N SER A 332 10.72 13.99 -14.93
CA SER A 332 10.42 15.42 -14.96
C SER A 332 8.97 15.73 -14.62
N ASP A 333 8.77 16.76 -13.80
CA ASP A 333 7.52 17.29 -13.23
C ASP A 333 6.45 17.76 -14.25
N ALA A 334 6.60 17.44 -15.54
CA ALA A 334 5.53 17.54 -16.52
C ALA A 334 5.59 16.31 -17.44
N ALA A 335 4.66 15.38 -17.21
CA ALA A 335 4.32 14.33 -18.17
C ALA A 335 4.11 14.94 -19.56
N HIS A 336 4.60 14.29 -20.62
CA HIS A 336 4.15 14.68 -21.95
C HIS A 336 2.63 14.40 -22.05
N PRO A 337 1.78 15.34 -22.51
CA PRO A 337 0.33 15.16 -22.45
C PRO A 337 -0.20 13.93 -23.20
N ALA A 338 0.51 13.50 -24.25
CA ALA A 338 0.23 12.27 -25.00
C ALA A 338 0.67 10.95 -24.32
N THR A 339 1.20 10.94 -23.09
CA THR A 339 1.63 9.69 -22.43
C THR A 339 0.45 8.74 -22.13
N GLY A 340 -0.71 9.28 -21.74
CA GLY A 340 -1.93 8.47 -21.57
C GLY A 340 -2.39 7.82 -22.87
N LEU A 341 -2.33 8.57 -23.97
CA LEU A 341 -2.66 8.07 -25.31
C LEU A 341 -1.69 6.98 -25.77
N LEU A 342 -0.38 7.19 -25.57
CA LEU A 342 0.64 6.17 -25.84
C LEU A 342 0.33 4.87 -25.09
N GLY A 343 -0.03 4.97 -23.80
CA GLY A 343 -0.40 3.82 -22.99
C GLY A 343 -1.61 3.05 -23.54
N ALA A 344 -2.68 3.78 -23.89
CA ALA A 344 -3.87 3.17 -24.47
C ALA A 344 -3.61 2.47 -25.82
N LEU A 345 -2.73 3.02 -26.66
CA LEU A 345 -2.35 2.42 -27.94
C LEU A 345 -1.48 1.15 -27.75
N LEU A 346 -0.58 1.15 -26.76
CA LEU A 346 0.22 -0.02 -26.40
C LEU A 346 -0.67 -1.14 -25.83
N GLU A 347 -1.59 -0.82 -24.93
CA GLU A 347 -2.51 -1.81 -24.32
C GLU A 347 -3.46 -2.42 -25.36
N ALA A 348 -3.94 -1.62 -26.32
CA ALA A 348 -4.72 -2.11 -27.45
C ALA A 348 -3.90 -2.92 -28.47
N GLY A 349 -2.57 -3.01 -28.30
CA GLY A 349 -1.68 -3.69 -29.23
C GLY A 349 -1.63 -3.03 -30.60
N LEU A 350 -1.88 -1.72 -30.66
CA LEU A 350 -1.80 -0.89 -31.88
C LEU A 350 -0.38 -0.38 -32.14
N LEU A 351 0.48 -0.41 -31.11
CA LEU A 351 1.91 -0.11 -31.16
C LEU A 351 2.70 -1.18 -30.38
N GLY A 352 3.97 -1.40 -30.71
CA GLY A 352 4.92 -2.19 -29.92
C GLY A 352 4.67 -3.71 -29.93
N LYS A 353 3.93 -4.21 -30.92
CA LYS A 353 3.47 -5.62 -30.96
C LYS A 353 4.62 -6.62 -31.16
N SER A 354 5.62 -6.28 -31.97
CA SER A 354 6.80 -7.13 -32.22
C SER A 354 7.63 -7.30 -30.95
N SER A 355 7.83 -6.23 -30.20
CA SER A 355 8.63 -6.22 -28.98
C SER A 355 8.04 -7.05 -27.86
N LEU A 356 6.72 -7.07 -27.70
CA LEU A 356 6.08 -7.95 -26.70
C LEU A 356 6.34 -9.43 -26.99
N SER A 357 6.30 -9.83 -28.26
CA SER A 357 6.61 -11.20 -28.67
C SER A 357 8.08 -11.56 -28.44
N ALA A 358 9.00 -10.64 -28.75
CA ALA A 358 10.44 -10.83 -28.55
C ALA A 358 10.86 -10.75 -27.07
N ALA A 359 10.08 -10.06 -26.23
CA ALA A 359 10.31 -9.92 -24.80
C ALA A 359 9.65 -11.03 -23.96
N ARG A 360 9.06 -12.06 -24.57
CA ARG A 360 8.45 -13.19 -23.86
C ARG A 360 9.35 -13.80 -22.78
N PRO A 361 10.66 -14.04 -22.99
CA PRO A 361 11.53 -14.56 -21.94
C PRO A 361 11.67 -13.64 -20.73
N LEU A 362 11.68 -12.31 -20.94
CA LEU A 362 11.76 -11.32 -19.86
C LEU A 362 10.44 -11.28 -19.06
N LEU A 363 9.31 -11.41 -19.76
CA LEU A 363 8.00 -11.49 -19.13
C LEU A 363 7.84 -12.77 -18.30
N GLU A 364 8.30 -13.91 -18.83
CA GLU A 364 8.34 -15.19 -18.11
C GLU A 364 9.26 -15.11 -16.87
N GLU A 365 10.45 -14.51 -17.01
CA GLU A 365 11.35 -14.25 -15.88
C GLU A 365 10.68 -13.38 -14.82
N TYR A 366 10.02 -12.29 -15.22
CA TYR A 366 9.30 -11.42 -14.31
C TYR A 366 8.20 -12.18 -13.55
N GLN A 367 7.38 -12.96 -14.26
CA GLN A 367 6.31 -13.75 -13.65
C GLN A 367 6.86 -14.79 -12.68
N GLY A 368 7.93 -15.49 -13.04
CA GLY A 368 8.60 -16.45 -12.17
C GLY A 368 9.12 -15.80 -10.89
N LEU A 369 9.77 -14.63 -11.00
CA LEU A 369 10.27 -13.87 -9.85
C LEU A 369 9.13 -13.33 -8.97
N ALA A 370 8.04 -12.87 -9.58
CA ALA A 370 6.89 -12.35 -8.86
C ALA A 370 6.16 -13.47 -8.09
N LEU A 371 6.01 -14.65 -8.69
CA LEU A 371 5.44 -15.84 -8.04
C LEU A 371 6.36 -16.45 -6.96
N ALA A 372 7.68 -16.25 -7.07
CA ALA A 372 8.66 -16.70 -6.08
C ALA A 372 8.74 -15.77 -4.86
N LEU A 373 8.02 -14.64 -4.84
CA LEU A 373 7.97 -13.78 -3.66
C LEU A 373 7.35 -14.56 -2.48
N PRO A 374 7.99 -14.54 -1.30
CA PRO A 374 7.47 -15.25 -0.14
C PRO A 374 6.12 -14.65 0.28
N ALA A 375 5.20 -15.52 0.72
CA ALA A 375 3.95 -15.07 1.31
C ALA A 375 4.24 -14.18 2.54
N PRO A 376 3.47 -13.09 2.74
CA PRO A 376 3.70 -12.20 3.86
C PRO A 376 3.45 -12.92 5.19
N VAL A 377 4.41 -12.82 6.11
CA VAL A 377 4.21 -13.22 7.51
C VAL A 377 3.57 -12.04 8.24
N ARG A 378 2.44 -12.28 8.91
CA ARG A 378 1.65 -11.24 9.56
C ARG A 378 1.71 -11.41 11.07
N ALA A 379 1.79 -10.28 11.76
CA ALA A 379 1.67 -10.20 13.22
C ALA A 379 0.71 -9.06 13.57
N PRO A 380 -0.16 -9.22 14.60
CA PRO A 380 -0.94 -8.11 15.12
C PRO A 380 -0.01 -6.97 15.57
N ALA A 381 -0.25 -5.79 15.04
CA ALA A 381 0.52 -4.59 15.36
C ALA A 381 -0.38 -3.35 15.35
N ILE A 382 0.05 -2.30 16.02
CA ILE A 382 -0.62 -1.00 15.93
C ILE A 382 0.01 -0.23 14.77
N SER A 383 -0.78 0.01 13.71
CA SER A 383 -0.35 0.76 12.52
C SER A 383 -0.01 2.20 12.86
N ASP A 384 1.08 2.73 12.30
CA ASP A 384 1.41 4.16 12.37
C ASP A 384 0.36 5.03 11.68
N GLY A 385 0.28 6.29 12.08
CA GLY A 385 -0.77 7.20 11.60
C GLY A 385 -0.57 8.63 12.09
N THR A 386 -1.58 9.48 11.91
CA THR A 386 -1.52 10.88 12.36
C THR A 386 -1.43 10.94 13.88
N GLY A 387 -0.45 11.69 14.40
CA GLY A 387 -0.39 12.02 15.81
C GLY A 387 -1.42 13.10 16.16
N GLU A 388 -2.28 12.83 17.12
CA GLU A 388 -3.42 13.70 17.46
C GLU A 388 -3.35 14.15 18.91
N ASP A 389 -3.75 15.40 19.15
CA ASP A 389 -4.02 15.89 20.49
C ASP A 389 -5.38 15.36 20.95
N GLU A 390 -5.46 14.93 22.21
CA GLU A 390 -6.71 14.49 22.81
C GLU A 390 -7.35 15.58 23.66
N ARG A 391 -8.60 15.37 24.07
CA ARG A 391 -9.27 16.26 25.04
C ARG A 391 -9.55 15.53 26.33
N VAL A 392 -9.40 16.23 27.44
CA VAL A 392 -9.75 15.69 28.76
C VAL A 392 -11.26 15.49 28.83
N PHE A 393 -11.71 14.26 29.06
CA PHE A 393 -13.14 13.98 29.24
C PHE A 393 -13.54 14.34 30.67
N ILE A 394 -14.31 15.42 30.82
CA ILE A 394 -14.75 15.89 32.14
C ILE A 394 -15.65 14.81 32.77
N ARG A 395 -15.18 14.25 33.90
CA ARG A 395 -15.82 13.12 34.59
C ARG A 395 -16.00 11.88 33.69
N GLY A 396 -15.12 11.70 32.70
CA GLY A 396 -15.18 10.58 31.75
C GLY A 396 -16.28 10.68 30.69
N SER A 397 -17.01 11.80 30.61
CA SER A 397 -18.06 11.98 29.60
C SER A 397 -17.48 12.40 28.26
N TYR A 398 -17.65 11.56 27.24
CA TYR A 398 -17.25 11.85 25.86
C TYR A 398 -17.98 13.05 25.23
N LYS A 399 -19.10 13.50 25.83
CA LYS A 399 -19.84 14.70 25.40
C LYS A 399 -19.32 15.97 26.06
N ALA A 400 -18.63 15.86 27.19
CA ALA A 400 -18.12 16.99 27.96
C ALA A 400 -16.59 17.06 27.79
N LEU A 401 -16.17 17.62 26.66
CA LEU A 401 -14.76 17.80 26.34
C LEU A 401 -14.20 19.02 27.09
N GLY A 402 -13.14 18.80 27.86
CA GLY A 402 -12.38 19.82 28.57
C GLY A 402 -11.24 20.39 27.73
N ALA A 403 -10.18 20.80 28.42
CA ALA A 403 -8.96 21.32 27.79
C ALA A 403 -8.31 20.26 26.89
N ALA A 404 -7.64 20.75 25.83
CA ALA A 404 -6.79 19.91 25.00
C ALA A 404 -5.61 19.40 25.83
N ALA A 405 -5.38 18.09 25.76
CA ALA A 405 -4.20 17.39 26.25
C ALA A 405 -3.27 17.20 25.04
N PRO A 406 -2.29 18.09 24.85
CA PRO A 406 -1.38 18.00 23.71
C PRO A 406 -0.59 16.69 23.77
N ARG A 407 -0.45 16.03 22.62
CA ARG A 407 0.38 14.84 22.51
C ARG A 407 1.80 15.17 22.94
N ARG A 408 2.41 14.26 23.67
CA ARG A 408 3.80 14.34 24.12
C ARG A 408 4.21 12.98 24.68
N LEU A 409 5.51 12.76 24.77
CA LEU A 409 6.03 11.64 25.54
C LEU A 409 5.64 11.80 27.02
N PRO A 410 5.39 10.70 27.75
CA PRO A 410 5.13 10.75 29.18
C PRO A 410 6.22 11.56 29.90
N LEU A 411 5.80 12.46 30.81
CA LEU A 411 6.72 13.35 31.52
C LEU A 411 7.80 12.56 32.29
N ALA A 412 7.43 11.41 32.86
CA ALA A 412 8.33 10.52 33.57
C ALA A 412 9.46 9.94 32.69
N LEU A 413 9.30 9.95 31.36
CA LEU A 413 10.27 9.45 30.38
C LEU A 413 11.01 10.60 29.67
N GLY A 414 11.10 11.78 30.31
CA GLY A 414 11.84 12.91 29.75
C GLY A 414 11.09 13.66 28.64
N GLY A 415 9.76 13.65 28.66
CA GLY A 415 8.93 14.36 27.68
C GLY A 415 8.98 15.89 27.76
N TYR A 416 9.71 16.49 28.71
CA TYR A 416 9.80 17.95 28.86
C TYR A 416 10.73 18.57 27.80
N GLY A 417 10.27 19.62 27.11
CA GLY A 417 11.09 20.41 26.18
C GLY A 417 11.45 19.72 24.86
N GLN A 418 10.84 18.59 24.55
CA GLN A 418 11.15 17.80 23.36
C GLN A 418 10.25 18.19 22.19
N PRO A 419 10.80 18.34 20.98
CA PRO A 419 9.99 18.61 19.80
C PRO A 419 9.05 17.43 19.53
N LEU A 420 7.82 17.72 19.17
CA LEU A 420 6.88 16.70 18.75
C LEU A 420 7.30 16.15 17.38
N PRO A 421 7.18 14.84 17.14
CA PRO A 421 7.42 14.23 15.84
C PRO A 421 6.63 14.96 14.77
N VAL A 422 7.30 15.50 13.75
CA VAL A 422 6.62 16.27 12.69
C VAL A 422 5.64 15.40 11.92
N ARG A 423 5.93 14.10 11.80
CA ARG A 423 5.13 13.10 11.09
C ARG A 423 4.93 11.85 11.96
N GLY A 424 3.81 11.17 11.75
CA GLY A 424 3.52 9.90 12.42
C GLY A 424 3.02 10.06 13.86
N SER A 425 2.79 8.91 14.49
CA SER A 425 2.22 8.85 15.85
C SER A 425 3.21 9.24 16.94
N GLY A 426 4.51 9.21 16.66
CA GLY A 426 5.57 9.41 17.65
C GLY A 426 6.02 8.14 18.38
N ARG A 427 5.45 6.98 18.03
CA ARG A 427 5.76 5.70 18.68
C ARG A 427 7.15 5.18 18.33
N LEU A 428 7.66 5.45 17.13
CA LEU A 428 9.01 5.07 16.76
C LEU A 428 10.03 5.85 17.59
N GLU A 429 9.84 7.16 17.73
CA GLU A 429 10.70 8.04 18.53
C GLU A 429 10.63 7.68 20.01
N LEU A 430 9.46 7.28 20.52
CA LEU A 430 9.33 6.72 21.86
C LEU A 430 10.14 5.42 22.00
N ALA A 431 10.04 4.51 21.03
CA ALA A 431 10.76 3.23 21.05
C ALA A 431 12.28 3.45 21.02
N GLU A 432 12.78 4.27 20.10
CA GLU A 432 14.20 4.63 19.98
C GLU A 432 14.75 5.19 21.29
N ARG A 433 14.00 6.09 21.95
CA ARG A 433 14.38 6.65 23.25
C ARG A 433 14.36 5.65 24.38
N LEU A 434 13.36 4.76 24.41
CA LEU A 434 13.29 3.71 25.42
C LEU A 434 14.51 2.78 25.31
N THR A 435 14.96 2.51 24.09
CA THR A 435 16.13 1.66 23.79
C THR A 435 17.46 2.40 23.72
N ASP A 436 17.48 3.73 23.93
CA ASP A 436 18.69 4.53 23.85
C ASP A 436 19.67 4.13 24.96
N ALA A 437 20.97 4.08 24.64
CA ALA A 437 22.00 3.67 25.58
C ALA A 437 22.11 4.61 26.80
N SER A 438 21.67 5.87 26.68
CA SER A 438 21.59 6.81 27.81
C SER A 438 20.44 6.52 28.77
N ASN A 439 19.50 5.63 28.41
CA ASN A 439 18.40 5.21 29.28
C ASN A 439 18.71 3.86 29.97
N PRO A 440 19.21 3.87 31.22
CA PRO A 440 19.57 2.63 31.92
C PRO A 440 18.37 1.82 32.39
N LEU A 441 17.16 2.41 32.42
CA LEU A 441 16.01 1.79 33.07
C LEU A 441 15.54 0.54 32.32
N LEU A 442 15.45 0.61 30.99
CA LEU A 442 14.95 -0.51 30.18
C LEU A 442 15.84 -1.75 30.34
N ALA A 443 17.17 -1.57 30.25
CA ALA A 443 18.12 -2.66 30.41
C ALA A 443 18.05 -3.27 31.82
N ARG A 444 18.00 -2.44 32.88
CA ARG A 444 17.84 -2.91 34.27
C ARG A 444 16.56 -3.72 34.47
N VAL A 445 15.43 -3.27 33.92
CA VAL A 445 14.14 -3.98 34.01
C VAL A 445 14.21 -5.33 33.30
N ILE A 446 14.77 -5.38 32.09
CA ILE A 446 14.94 -6.64 31.34
C ILE A 446 15.82 -7.61 32.11
N VAL A 447 17.00 -7.16 32.57
CA VAL A 447 17.92 -7.98 33.36
C VAL A 447 17.25 -8.53 34.61
N ASN A 448 16.51 -7.69 35.34
CA ASN A 448 15.83 -8.13 36.55
C ASN A 448 14.75 -9.18 36.26
N ARG A 449 14.02 -9.04 35.14
CA ARG A 449 13.04 -10.05 34.71
C ARG A 449 13.71 -11.36 34.30
N LEU A 450 14.81 -11.30 33.56
CA LEU A 450 15.60 -12.50 33.22
C LEU A 450 16.13 -13.19 34.49
N TRP A 451 16.67 -12.40 35.42
CA TRP A 451 17.14 -12.89 36.71
C TRP A 451 15.98 -13.52 37.50
N HIS A 452 14.84 -12.84 37.58
CA HIS A 452 13.64 -13.39 38.23
C HIS A 452 13.21 -14.73 37.63
N HIS A 453 13.19 -14.87 36.30
CA HIS A 453 12.82 -16.13 35.64
C HIS A 453 13.80 -17.28 35.94
N HIS A 454 15.10 -17.00 36.00
CA HIS A 454 16.11 -18.04 36.26
C HIS A 454 16.28 -18.38 37.73
N PHE A 455 16.26 -17.37 38.60
CA PHE A 455 16.56 -17.51 40.03
C PHE A 455 15.30 -17.54 40.91
N GLY A 456 14.11 -17.36 40.34
CA GLY A 456 12.81 -17.38 41.03
C GLY A 456 12.42 -16.09 41.74
N ALA A 457 13.36 -15.16 41.91
CA ALA A 457 13.11 -13.83 42.42
C ALA A 457 14.05 -12.81 41.78
N GLY A 458 13.62 -11.55 41.64
CA GLY A 458 14.46 -10.51 41.04
C GLY A 458 15.53 -10.00 42.01
N LEU A 459 16.55 -9.33 41.46
CA LEU A 459 17.48 -8.47 42.23
C LEU A 459 16.70 -7.31 42.86
N VAL A 460 15.72 -6.77 42.13
CA VAL A 460 14.62 -5.96 42.65
C VAL A 460 13.41 -6.88 42.80
N ARG A 461 12.93 -7.06 44.04
CA ARG A 461 11.85 -8.01 44.35
C ARG A 461 10.46 -7.54 43.90
N SER A 462 10.31 -6.27 43.55
CA SER A 462 9.16 -5.68 42.86
C SER A 462 9.45 -5.51 41.36
N PRO A 463 9.25 -6.57 40.53
CA PRO A 463 9.63 -6.54 39.12
C PRO A 463 8.87 -5.52 38.27
N ASP A 464 7.73 -5.02 38.75
CA ASP A 464 6.88 -4.06 38.05
C ASP A 464 7.00 -2.61 38.56
N ASP A 465 7.79 -2.36 39.62
CA ASP A 465 8.00 -1.02 40.16
C ASP A 465 9.48 -0.77 40.45
N PHE A 466 10.14 -0.05 39.53
CA PHE A 466 11.51 0.45 39.67
C PHE A 466 11.54 1.93 40.11
N GLY A 467 10.37 2.48 40.46
CA GLY A 467 10.20 3.85 40.91
C GLY A 467 10.41 3.99 42.43
N ARG A 468 10.01 5.14 42.98
CA ARG A 468 10.18 5.46 44.40
C ARG A 468 9.34 4.58 45.34
N MET A 469 8.32 3.91 44.81
CA MET A 469 7.45 3.01 45.58
C MET A 469 7.89 1.55 45.49
N GLY A 470 8.83 1.25 44.60
CA GLY A 470 9.47 -0.06 44.46
C GLY A 470 10.49 -0.36 45.56
N GLU A 471 10.96 -1.60 45.57
CA GLU A 471 12.03 -2.05 46.45
C GLU A 471 13.40 -1.66 45.88
N MET A 472 14.37 -1.44 46.77
CA MET A 472 15.75 -1.24 46.34
C MET A 472 16.37 -2.57 45.86
N PRO A 473 17.27 -2.52 44.85
CA PRO A 473 17.99 -3.71 44.41
C PRO A 473 18.86 -4.26 45.54
N THR A 474 18.84 -5.59 45.73
CA THR A 474 19.73 -6.24 46.71
C THR A 474 21.20 -6.13 46.30
N HIS A 475 21.48 -6.16 45.00
CA HIS A 475 22.83 -6.06 44.42
C HIS A 475 22.85 -5.03 43.29
N PRO A 476 22.94 -3.72 43.60
CA PRO A 476 22.87 -2.65 42.59
C PRO A 476 24.01 -2.73 41.57
N GLU A 477 25.23 -3.01 42.01
CA GLU A 477 26.40 -3.10 41.12
C GLU A 477 26.29 -4.28 40.13
N LEU A 478 25.75 -5.41 40.58
CA LEU A 478 25.51 -6.57 39.72
C LEU A 478 24.42 -6.27 38.68
N LEU A 479 23.34 -5.61 39.11
CA LEU A 479 22.28 -5.18 38.21
C LEU A 479 22.82 -4.24 37.13
N ASP A 480 23.68 -3.29 37.52
CA ASP A 480 24.31 -2.33 36.60
C ASP A 480 25.30 -2.99 35.66
N TYR A 481 26.13 -3.90 36.15
CA TYR A 481 27.03 -4.70 35.34
C TYR A 481 26.27 -5.48 34.25
N LEU A 482 25.23 -6.22 34.65
CA LEU A 482 24.43 -7.02 33.72
C LEU A 482 23.63 -6.15 32.73
N ALA A 483 23.15 -4.98 33.17
CA ALA A 483 22.46 -4.04 32.29
C ALA A 483 23.40 -3.46 31.23
N ASN A 484 24.61 -3.05 31.63
CA ASN A 484 25.64 -2.58 30.70
C ASN A 484 26.12 -3.69 29.75
N GLU A 485 26.21 -4.93 30.24
CA GLU A 485 26.57 -6.09 29.42
C GLU A 485 25.53 -6.34 28.33
N LEU A 486 24.24 -6.17 28.66
CA LEU A 486 23.14 -6.32 27.70
C LEU A 486 23.23 -5.28 26.59
N THR A 487 23.42 -4.00 26.93
CA THR A 487 23.47 -2.92 25.94
C THR A 487 24.74 -3.00 25.08
N THR A 488 25.89 -3.33 25.68
CA THR A 488 27.18 -3.42 24.96
C THR A 488 27.24 -4.61 24.00
N ASN A 489 26.55 -5.72 24.29
CA ASN A 489 26.47 -6.90 23.42
C ASN A 489 25.25 -6.90 22.49
N GLY A 490 24.80 -5.70 22.07
CA GLY A 490 23.74 -5.56 21.06
C GLY A 490 22.39 -6.13 21.48
N TRP A 491 22.03 -6.03 22.77
CA TRP A 491 20.77 -6.52 23.33
C TRP A 491 20.56 -8.05 23.19
N SER A 492 21.65 -8.82 23.09
CA SER A 492 21.60 -10.27 22.96
C SER A 492 21.13 -10.95 24.26
N LEU A 493 19.82 -11.28 24.31
CA LEU A 493 19.25 -12.04 25.44
C LEU A 493 19.93 -13.40 25.62
N LYS A 494 20.32 -14.05 24.51
CA LYS A 494 21.02 -15.35 24.54
C LYS A 494 22.37 -15.26 25.24
N HIS A 495 23.10 -14.16 25.03
CA HIS A 495 24.37 -13.91 25.71
C HIS A 495 24.16 -13.78 27.21
N LEU A 496 23.19 -12.94 27.63
CA LEU A 496 22.87 -12.75 29.05
C LEU A 496 22.40 -14.04 29.72
N HIS A 497 21.55 -14.82 29.05
CA HIS A 497 21.13 -16.13 29.55
C HIS A 497 22.34 -17.03 29.81
N ARG A 498 23.27 -17.15 28.85
CA ARG A 498 24.48 -17.95 29.04
C ARG A 498 25.31 -17.44 30.22
N LEU A 499 25.50 -16.12 30.33
CA LEU A 499 26.27 -15.51 31.42
C LEU A 499 25.66 -15.85 32.80
N MET A 500 24.34 -15.70 32.95
CA MET A 500 23.63 -16.03 34.19
C MET A 500 23.69 -17.53 34.50
N LEU A 501 23.40 -18.39 33.52
CA LEU A 501 23.34 -19.85 33.70
C LEU A 501 24.72 -20.48 33.98
N LEU A 502 25.80 -19.85 33.51
CA LEU A 502 27.17 -20.27 33.78
C LEU A 502 27.75 -19.63 35.06
N SER A 503 27.01 -18.76 35.75
CA SER A 503 27.47 -18.17 37.00
C SER A 503 27.55 -19.21 38.12
N SER A 504 28.50 -19.01 39.04
CA SER A 504 28.58 -19.83 40.26
C SER A 504 27.28 -19.77 41.06
N THR A 505 26.61 -18.61 41.09
CA THR A 505 25.33 -18.38 41.77
C THR A 505 24.22 -19.31 41.23
N TYR A 506 24.10 -19.45 39.91
CA TYR A 506 23.09 -20.34 39.31
C TYR A 506 23.40 -21.82 39.55
N GLN A 507 24.69 -22.16 39.63
CA GLN A 507 25.17 -23.53 39.82
C GLN A 507 25.24 -23.95 41.30
N MET A 508 24.83 -23.09 42.24
CA MET A 508 24.80 -23.43 43.66
C MET A 508 23.81 -24.56 43.97
N SER A 509 24.09 -25.33 45.01
CA SER A 509 23.12 -26.30 45.53
C SER A 509 21.93 -25.59 46.17
N SER A 510 20.73 -26.20 46.07
CA SER A 510 19.57 -25.79 46.87
C SER A 510 19.63 -26.24 48.33
N ARG A 511 20.62 -27.05 48.72
CA ARG A 511 20.80 -27.49 50.11
C ARG A 511 21.26 -26.32 50.98
N CYS A 512 20.52 -26.05 52.05
CA CYS A 512 20.92 -25.06 53.05
C CYS A 512 22.08 -25.60 53.90
N LYS A 513 23.07 -24.75 54.19
CA LYS A 513 24.06 -24.99 55.25
C LYS A 513 23.50 -24.47 56.57
N GLU A 514 23.83 -25.12 57.68
CA GLU A 514 23.36 -24.74 59.02
C GLU A 514 23.65 -23.27 59.35
N GLY A 515 22.66 -22.57 59.92
CA GLY A 515 22.77 -21.19 60.39
C GLY A 515 22.71 -20.09 59.33
N GLN A 516 22.58 -20.40 58.03
CA GLN A 516 22.47 -19.38 56.98
C GLN A 516 21.02 -18.89 56.77
N ASP A 517 20.05 -19.80 56.76
CA ASP A 517 18.63 -19.42 56.67
C ASP A 517 18.17 -18.61 57.90
N ASP A 518 18.80 -18.77 59.07
CA ASP A 518 18.50 -17.94 60.25
C ASP A 518 18.93 -16.47 60.06
N ARG A 519 19.92 -16.22 59.20
CA ARG A 519 20.47 -14.89 58.93
C ARG A 519 19.83 -14.22 57.71
N ASP A 520 19.45 -15.01 56.71
CA ASP A 520 18.76 -14.55 55.49
C ASP A 520 17.65 -15.54 55.10
N PRO A 521 16.50 -15.53 55.80
CA PRO A 521 15.41 -16.48 55.54
C PRO A 521 14.85 -16.40 54.12
N GLU A 522 14.90 -15.21 53.52
CA GLU A 522 14.35 -14.90 52.19
C GLU A 522 15.35 -15.12 51.04
N ASN A 523 16.57 -15.55 51.37
CA ASN A 523 17.66 -15.77 50.41
C ASN A 523 17.90 -14.52 49.53
N ARG A 524 17.90 -13.33 50.13
CA ARG A 524 18.15 -12.04 49.44
C ARG A 524 19.60 -11.91 48.97
N LEU A 525 20.53 -12.55 49.67
CA LEU A 525 21.97 -12.59 49.38
C LEU A 525 22.38 -13.78 48.50
N TRP A 526 21.42 -14.60 48.06
CA TRP A 526 21.65 -15.72 47.13
C TRP A 526 22.68 -16.74 47.64
N HIS A 527 22.61 -17.12 48.93
CA HIS A 527 23.51 -18.13 49.53
C HIS A 527 23.16 -19.58 49.15
N ARG A 528 22.05 -19.79 48.44
CA ARG A 528 21.64 -21.06 47.84
C ARG A 528 20.81 -20.86 46.57
N MET A 529 20.72 -21.88 45.73
CA MET A 529 19.79 -21.85 44.60
C MET A 529 18.35 -22.09 45.07
N ALA A 530 17.44 -21.18 44.75
CA ALA A 530 16.04 -21.29 45.15
C ALA A 530 15.35 -22.48 44.46
N VAL A 531 14.55 -23.21 45.21
CA VAL A 531 13.68 -24.25 44.64
C VAL A 531 12.55 -23.56 43.90
N ARG A 532 12.39 -23.88 42.61
CA ARG A 532 11.34 -23.32 41.77
C ARG A 532 10.42 -24.40 41.23
N ARG A 533 9.17 -24.03 41.00
CA ARG A 533 8.23 -24.88 40.27
C ARG A 533 8.66 -24.95 38.81
N LEU A 534 8.68 -26.15 38.25
CA LEU A 534 8.91 -26.34 36.82
C LEU A 534 7.65 -25.96 36.03
N GLU A 535 7.87 -25.30 34.89
CA GLU A 535 6.83 -25.02 33.90
C GLU A 535 6.39 -26.31 33.19
N ALA A 536 5.18 -26.31 32.63
CA ALA A 536 4.60 -27.50 32.02
C ALA A 536 5.45 -28.00 30.83
N GLU A 537 6.01 -27.06 30.07
CA GLU A 537 6.90 -27.27 28.93
C GLU A 537 8.18 -27.98 29.38
N ALA A 538 8.83 -27.50 30.44
CA ALA A 538 10.03 -28.12 30.98
C ALA A 538 9.78 -29.54 31.50
N ILE A 539 8.63 -29.79 32.12
CA ILE A 539 8.22 -31.14 32.56
C ILE A 539 8.03 -32.07 31.35
N ARG A 540 7.27 -31.61 30.34
CA ARG A 540 7.05 -32.35 29.10
C ARG A 540 8.36 -32.69 28.40
N ASP A 541 9.21 -31.70 28.19
CA ASP A 541 10.47 -31.88 27.47
C ASP A 541 11.44 -32.78 28.25
N SER A 542 11.41 -32.75 29.58
CA SER A 542 12.15 -33.70 30.43
C SER A 542 11.66 -35.14 30.23
N ILE A 543 10.35 -35.36 30.15
CA ILE A 543 9.77 -36.69 29.86
C ILE A 543 10.16 -37.16 28.46
N LEU A 544 10.11 -36.28 27.47
CA LEU A 544 10.51 -36.57 26.09
C LEU A 544 12.00 -36.86 25.97
N ALA A 545 12.85 -36.11 26.67
CA ALA A 545 14.29 -36.32 26.70
C ALA A 545 14.64 -37.67 27.34
N VAL A 546 14.09 -37.97 28.52
CA VAL A 546 14.34 -39.23 29.24
C VAL A 546 13.83 -40.44 28.46
N SER A 547 12.71 -40.30 27.75
CA SER A 547 12.16 -41.38 26.90
C SER A 547 12.85 -41.51 25.53
N GLY A 548 13.82 -40.64 25.20
CA GLY A 548 14.53 -40.64 23.91
C GLY A 548 13.68 -40.18 22.73
N ARG A 549 12.56 -39.49 22.98
CA ARG A 549 11.59 -39.03 21.97
C ARG A 549 11.63 -37.53 21.71
N LEU A 550 12.50 -36.79 22.40
CA LEU A 550 12.65 -35.35 22.18
C LEU A 550 13.19 -35.08 20.77
N GLN A 551 12.38 -34.40 19.95
CA GLN A 551 12.82 -33.89 18.66
C GLN A 551 13.52 -32.55 18.89
N GLN A 552 14.80 -32.46 18.52
CA GLN A 552 15.62 -31.25 18.68
C GLN A 552 15.63 -30.37 17.43
N THR A 553 14.88 -30.75 16.39
CA THR A 553 14.72 -29.94 15.19
C THR A 553 14.06 -28.62 15.59
N MET A 554 14.80 -27.53 15.41
CA MET A 554 14.30 -26.19 15.65
C MET A 554 13.36 -25.79 14.50
N GLU A 555 12.43 -24.89 14.82
CA GLU A 555 11.43 -24.35 13.86
C GLU A 555 10.40 -25.40 13.41
N GLY A 556 9.39 -24.94 12.67
CA GLY A 556 8.27 -25.76 12.21
C GLY A 556 6.97 -25.57 13.02
N PRO A 557 5.91 -26.30 12.66
CA PRO A 557 4.61 -26.16 13.29
C PRO A 557 4.64 -26.62 14.76
N SER A 558 3.93 -25.89 15.63
CA SER A 558 3.77 -26.28 17.03
C SER A 558 3.09 -27.63 17.16
N VAL A 559 3.50 -28.46 18.13
CA VAL A 559 2.79 -29.70 18.47
C VAL A 559 1.49 -29.33 19.18
N PRO A 560 0.30 -29.61 18.59
CA PRO A 560 -0.95 -29.28 19.23
C PRO A 560 -1.13 -30.09 20.52
N PRO A 561 -1.75 -29.52 21.57
CA PRO A 561 -2.15 -30.31 22.73
C PRO A 561 -3.18 -31.35 22.28
N TYR A 562 -3.10 -32.57 22.83
CA TYR A 562 -4.15 -33.57 22.64
C TYR A 562 -5.39 -33.12 23.42
N LEU A 563 -6.45 -32.73 22.71
CA LEU A 563 -7.74 -32.40 23.30
C LEU A 563 -8.58 -33.69 23.37
N THR A 564 -9.19 -33.93 24.53
CA THR A 564 -10.16 -35.01 24.68
C THR A 564 -11.53 -34.53 24.18
N PRO A 565 -12.47 -35.45 23.84
CA PRO A 565 -13.84 -35.06 23.48
C PRO A 565 -14.50 -34.14 24.53
N TYR A 566 -14.17 -34.31 25.81
CA TYR A 566 -14.63 -33.43 26.89
C TYR A 566 -14.11 -31.98 26.80
N MET A 567 -12.90 -31.78 26.27
CA MET A 567 -12.29 -30.46 26.10
C MET A 567 -12.75 -29.76 24.81
N GLU A 568 -13.30 -30.49 23.85
CA GLU A 568 -13.79 -29.95 22.59
C GLU A 568 -15.23 -29.43 22.67
N GLY A 569 -15.95 -29.76 23.75
CA GLY A 569 -17.36 -29.39 23.96
C GLY A 569 -18.30 -30.51 23.56
#